data_AF-A0A0J5WA01-F1
#
_entry.id   AF-A0A0J5WA01-F1
#
_cell.length_a   1.000
_cell.length_b   1.000
_cell.length_c   1.000
_cell.angle_alpha   90.00
_cell.angle_beta   90.00
_cell.angle_gamma   90.00
#
_symmetry.space_group_name_H-M   'P 1'
#
loop_
_entity.id
_entity.type
_entity.pdbx_description
1 polymer ?
#
loop_
_entity_poly.entity_id
_entity_poly.type
_entity_poly.pdbx_seq_one_letter_code
_entity_poly.pdbx_strand_id
1 'polypeptide(L)'
;MSRYKFSSAQRYAIFLAHGMKCYLCRAPLDLTSMVVDHVLPEHLLESPSLFNAAKSALGLPASFDLNSFENWMPACSSCNGKKAALQFEPSLLIQVELQNLAEKADKARRLCDEVVGTRRLSIALNVLEQAQESGWSFEGSTRERLLALLRFASQRELVPRGQPLRLTQSFQLVTTTVEDAMRWGATHWSIPPREPGEPALVVLARAERGECVECGFIQQVFQPINQEGGGDPICGVCLSNLDWMDPVPLGDLPTHVTQA
;
A
#
# COMPACT_ATOMS: atom_id res chain seq x y z
N MET A 1 5.62 11.99 -21.97
CA MET A 1 5.75 11.21 -20.71
C MET A 1 7.10 10.54 -20.72
N SER A 2 7.76 10.41 -19.56
CA SER A 2 9.01 9.64 -19.42
C SER A 2 8.78 8.18 -19.82
N ARG A 3 9.67 7.62 -20.64
CA ARG A 3 9.77 6.18 -20.94
C ARG A 3 10.38 5.44 -19.75
N TYR A 4 11.27 6.08 -18.99
CA TYR A 4 11.81 5.54 -17.75
C TYR A 4 10.72 5.39 -16.69
N LYS A 5 10.64 4.18 -16.11
CA LYS A 5 9.72 3.86 -15.02
C LYS A 5 10.42 4.05 -13.68
N PHE A 6 10.18 5.19 -13.05
CA PHE A 6 10.68 5.47 -11.72
C PHE A 6 10.03 4.58 -10.66
N SER A 7 10.86 3.96 -9.82
CA SER A 7 10.39 3.30 -8.60
C SER A 7 9.93 4.33 -7.56
N SER A 8 9.10 3.90 -6.62
CA SER A 8 8.72 4.74 -5.48
C SER A 8 9.95 5.16 -4.66
N ALA A 9 11.00 4.32 -4.58
CA ALA A 9 12.28 4.64 -3.91
C ALA A 9 12.96 5.85 -4.54
N GLN A 10 13.12 5.81 -5.86
CA GLN A 10 13.73 6.90 -6.62
C GLN A 10 12.92 8.18 -6.49
N ARG A 11 11.60 8.13 -6.68
CA ARG A 11 10.72 9.31 -6.53
C ARG A 11 10.88 9.98 -5.18
N TYR A 12 10.86 9.20 -4.11
CA TYR A 12 10.99 9.71 -2.75
C TYR A 12 12.39 10.28 -2.46
N ALA A 13 13.44 9.58 -2.91
CA ALA A 13 14.81 10.05 -2.78
C ALA A 13 15.04 11.40 -3.47
N ILE A 14 14.55 11.54 -4.70
CA ILE A 14 14.59 12.80 -5.47
C ILE A 14 13.81 13.90 -4.74
N PHE A 15 12.61 13.60 -4.26
CA PHE A 15 11.79 14.55 -3.52
C PHE A 15 12.52 15.12 -2.29
N LEU A 16 13.12 14.26 -1.45
CA LEU A 16 13.83 14.67 -0.25
C LEU A 16 15.19 15.31 -0.51
N ALA A 17 15.99 14.75 -1.44
CA ALA A 17 17.32 15.27 -1.74
C ALA A 17 17.26 16.73 -2.23
N HIS A 18 16.16 17.09 -2.88
CA HIS A 18 15.93 18.41 -3.48
C HIS A 18 15.00 19.31 -2.63
N GLY A 19 14.70 18.93 -1.39
CA GLY A 19 14.01 19.79 -0.44
C GLY A 19 12.53 20.01 -0.75
N MET A 20 11.89 19.06 -1.43
CA MET A 20 10.43 19.00 -1.59
C MET A 20 9.83 20.21 -2.33
N LYS A 21 10.59 20.78 -3.27
CA LYS A 21 10.19 21.95 -4.06
C LYS A 21 10.41 21.70 -5.54
N CYS A 22 9.55 22.25 -6.37
CA CYS A 22 9.74 22.24 -7.82
C CYS A 22 11.02 23.00 -8.17
N TYR A 23 11.91 22.39 -8.95
CA TYR A 23 13.17 23.05 -9.28
C TYR A 23 12.97 24.30 -10.16
N LEU A 24 11.91 24.34 -10.98
CA LEU A 24 11.59 25.45 -11.89
C LEU A 24 10.89 26.61 -11.18
N CYS A 25 9.75 26.36 -10.52
CA CYS A 25 8.96 27.43 -9.89
C CYS A 25 9.21 27.61 -8.39
N ARG A 26 10.02 26.74 -7.77
CA ARG A 26 10.34 26.73 -6.33
C ARG A 26 9.15 26.51 -5.39
N ALA A 27 7.94 26.30 -5.92
CA ALA A 27 6.76 25.98 -5.14
C ALA A 27 6.95 24.66 -4.37
N PRO A 28 6.42 24.53 -3.15
CA PRO A 28 6.36 23.27 -2.44
C PRO A 28 5.66 22.20 -3.28
N LEU A 29 6.12 20.96 -3.16
CA LEU A 29 5.55 19.81 -3.82
C LEU A 29 5.01 18.83 -2.79
N ASP A 30 3.96 18.11 -3.16
CA ASP A 30 3.54 16.91 -2.47
C ASP A 30 4.10 15.68 -3.19
N LEU A 31 4.48 14.64 -2.45
CA LEU A 31 5.11 13.43 -3.00
C LEU A 31 4.20 12.70 -4.01
N THR A 32 2.89 12.70 -3.76
CA THR A 32 1.90 12.00 -4.60
C THR A 32 1.67 12.75 -5.92
N SER A 33 1.73 14.08 -5.91
CA SER A 33 1.49 14.93 -7.08
C SER A 33 2.76 15.35 -7.84
N MET A 34 3.94 15.20 -7.23
CA MET A 34 5.23 15.46 -7.86
C MET A 34 5.41 14.61 -9.13
N VAL A 35 6.04 15.18 -10.16
CA VAL A 35 6.62 14.42 -11.27
C VAL A 35 8.14 14.48 -11.20
N VAL A 36 8.80 13.40 -11.60
CA VAL A 36 10.26 13.41 -11.81
C VAL A 36 10.50 13.89 -13.25
N ASP A 37 11.31 14.91 -13.37
CA ASP A 37 11.74 15.47 -14.66
C ASP A 37 13.20 15.09 -14.93
N HIS A 38 13.49 14.81 -16.20
CA HIS A 38 14.84 14.68 -16.71
C HIS A 38 15.33 16.03 -17.19
N VAL A 39 16.32 16.62 -16.53
CA VAL A 39 16.85 17.94 -16.90
C VAL A 39 17.35 17.94 -18.35
N LEU A 40 18.15 16.93 -18.72
CA LEU A 40 18.37 16.56 -20.12
C LEU A 40 17.24 15.63 -20.58
N PRO A 41 16.49 15.98 -21.64
CA PRO A 41 15.36 15.18 -22.08
C PRO A 41 15.74 13.75 -22.46
N GLU A 42 14.89 12.82 -22.08
CA GLU A 42 15.08 11.39 -22.35
C GLU A 42 15.06 11.04 -23.85
N HIS A 43 14.41 11.84 -24.71
CA HIS A 43 14.39 11.61 -26.16
C HIS A 43 15.80 11.66 -26.79
N LEU A 44 16.79 12.24 -26.10
CA LEU A 44 18.19 12.20 -26.52
C LEU A 44 18.74 10.77 -26.59
N LEU A 45 18.14 9.79 -25.89
CA LEU A 45 18.48 8.36 -26.03
C LEU A 45 18.23 7.83 -27.44
N GLU A 46 17.32 8.45 -28.20
CA GLU A 46 16.97 8.04 -29.56
C GLU A 46 18.01 8.52 -30.58
N SER A 47 18.88 9.46 -30.20
CA SER A 47 19.90 10.03 -31.06
C SER A 47 21.25 10.15 -30.34
N PRO A 48 22.09 9.10 -30.37
CA PRO A 48 23.38 9.09 -29.69
C PRO A 48 24.31 10.24 -30.10
N SER A 49 24.24 10.69 -31.35
CA SER A 49 25.01 11.85 -31.83
C SER A 49 24.60 13.15 -31.13
N LEU A 50 23.29 13.41 -31.03
CA LEU A 50 22.77 14.57 -30.31
C LEU A 50 23.07 14.50 -28.81
N PHE A 51 22.95 13.31 -28.21
CA PHE A 51 23.29 13.14 -26.80
C PHE A 51 24.78 13.41 -26.52
N ASN A 52 25.67 12.91 -27.37
CA ASN A 52 27.11 13.17 -27.23
C ASN A 52 27.45 14.64 -27.47
N ALA A 53 26.81 15.30 -28.43
CA ALA A 53 26.95 16.74 -28.64
C ALA A 53 26.49 17.54 -27.41
N ALA A 54 25.34 17.19 -26.83
CA ALA A 54 24.82 17.82 -25.62
C ALA A 54 25.75 17.63 -24.41
N LYS A 55 26.28 16.42 -24.20
CA LYS A 55 27.28 16.17 -23.14
C LYS A 55 28.52 17.03 -23.31
N SER A 56 29.05 17.11 -24.53
CA SER A 56 30.22 17.93 -24.85
C SER A 56 29.95 19.41 -24.58
N ALA A 57 28.82 19.93 -25.07
CA ALA A 57 28.43 21.33 -24.90
C ALA A 57 28.20 21.73 -23.43
N LEU A 58 27.74 20.79 -22.59
CA LEU A 58 27.46 21.02 -21.18
C LEU A 58 28.62 20.62 -20.26
N GLY A 59 29.72 20.08 -20.81
CA GLY A 59 30.87 19.62 -20.03
C GLY A 59 30.57 18.40 -19.14
N LEU A 60 29.66 17.53 -19.55
CA LEU A 60 29.27 16.33 -18.80
C LEU A 60 30.31 15.21 -18.94
N PRO A 61 30.53 14.40 -17.88
CA PRO A 61 31.48 13.30 -17.93
C PRO A 61 31.02 12.20 -18.90
N ALA A 62 31.97 11.41 -19.41
CA ALA A 62 31.67 10.29 -20.32
C ALA A 62 30.74 9.23 -19.68
N SER A 63 30.82 9.07 -18.35
CA SER A 63 29.98 8.17 -17.55
C SER A 63 28.58 8.71 -17.25
N PHE A 64 28.23 9.92 -17.70
CA PHE A 64 26.90 10.49 -17.47
C PHE A 64 25.81 9.63 -18.11
N ASP A 65 24.84 9.22 -17.30
CA ASP A 65 23.66 8.48 -17.72
C ASP A 65 22.43 9.40 -17.67
N LEU A 66 21.60 9.35 -18.72
CA LEU A 66 20.34 10.10 -18.75
C LEU A 66 19.37 9.60 -17.67
N ASN A 67 19.46 8.31 -17.32
CA ASN A 67 18.59 7.67 -16.35
C ASN A 67 19.28 7.49 -15.00
N SER A 68 19.82 8.60 -14.46
CA SER A 68 20.47 8.62 -13.16
C SER A 68 20.12 9.87 -12.34
N PHE A 69 20.45 9.84 -11.04
CA PHE A 69 20.18 10.93 -10.10
C PHE A 69 20.87 12.24 -10.48
N GLU A 70 21.94 12.16 -11.28
CA GLU A 70 22.65 13.29 -11.87
C GLU A 70 21.82 14.03 -12.94
N ASN A 71 20.65 13.51 -13.32
CA ASN A 71 19.75 14.11 -14.31
C ASN A 71 18.29 14.28 -13.83
N TRP A 72 17.95 13.85 -12.61
CA TRP A 72 16.56 13.77 -12.16
C TRP A 72 16.19 14.82 -11.12
N MET A 73 15.21 15.65 -11.44
CA MET A 73 14.70 16.72 -10.57
C MET A 73 13.21 16.53 -10.22
N PRO A 74 12.76 16.99 -9.04
CA PRO A 74 11.33 17.08 -8.77
C PRO A 74 10.73 18.31 -9.45
N ALA A 75 9.60 18.12 -10.12
CA ALA A 75 8.84 19.20 -10.75
C ALA A 75 7.34 19.08 -10.46
N CYS A 76 6.61 20.19 -10.57
CA CYS A 76 5.16 20.14 -10.66
C CYS A 76 4.74 19.77 -12.09
N SER A 77 3.55 19.18 -12.23
CA SER A 77 3.01 18.76 -13.53
C SER A 77 2.95 19.90 -14.54
N SER A 78 2.56 21.12 -14.11
CA SER A 78 2.48 22.31 -14.97
C SER A 78 3.85 22.72 -15.53
N CYS A 79 4.88 22.81 -14.69
CA CYS A 79 6.23 23.18 -15.12
C CYS A 79 6.85 22.11 -16.02
N ASN A 80 6.71 20.83 -15.65
CA ASN A 80 7.20 19.71 -16.45
C ASN A 80 6.54 19.66 -17.83
N GLY A 81 5.22 19.89 -17.89
CA GLY A 81 4.47 19.97 -19.15
C GLY A 81 4.94 21.14 -20.04
N LYS A 82 5.15 22.33 -19.48
CA LYS A 82 5.67 23.49 -20.21
C LYS A 82 7.07 23.22 -20.77
N LYS A 83 7.97 22.63 -19.98
CA LYS A 83 9.31 22.25 -20.43
C LYS A 83 9.26 21.23 -21.56
N ALA A 84 8.38 20.23 -21.48
CA ALA A 84 8.26 19.20 -22.51
C ALA A 84 7.84 19.74 -23.89
N ALA A 85 7.22 20.93 -23.95
CA ALA A 85 6.86 21.59 -25.20
C ALA A 85 8.02 22.39 -25.83
N LEU A 86 9.14 22.55 -25.12
CA LEU A 86 10.30 23.30 -25.62
C LEU A 86 11.26 22.38 -26.38
N GLN A 87 11.85 22.91 -27.45
CA GLN A 87 13.02 22.30 -28.07
C GLN A 87 14.23 22.45 -27.12
N PHE A 88 14.95 21.35 -26.93
CA PHE A 88 16.14 21.37 -26.07
C PHE A 88 17.30 22.04 -26.78
N GLU A 89 17.90 23.01 -26.10
CA GLU A 89 19.14 23.66 -26.48
C GLU A 89 20.04 23.75 -25.24
N PRO A 90 21.33 23.37 -25.32
CA PRO A 90 22.28 23.55 -24.24
C PRO A 90 22.33 25.01 -23.78
N SER A 91 22.24 25.24 -22.46
CA SER A 91 22.28 26.58 -21.89
C SER A 91 22.97 26.57 -20.53
N LEU A 92 23.46 27.75 -20.11
CA LEU A 92 24.09 27.93 -18.80
C LEU A 92 23.15 27.55 -17.66
N LEU A 93 21.86 27.84 -17.78
CA LEU A 93 20.87 27.47 -16.76
C LEU A 93 20.78 25.95 -16.60
N ILE A 94 20.72 25.20 -17.70
CA ILE A 94 20.71 23.73 -17.69
C ILE A 94 22.02 23.20 -17.08
N GLN A 95 23.16 23.79 -17.43
CA GLN A 95 24.45 23.40 -16.89
C GLN A 95 24.53 23.58 -15.36
N VAL A 96 24.04 24.71 -14.85
CA VAL A 96 23.98 24.97 -13.40
C VAL A 96 23.09 23.94 -12.70
N GLU A 97 21.93 23.60 -13.26
CA GLU A 97 21.06 22.60 -12.65
C GLU A 97 21.68 21.20 -12.65
N LEU A 98 22.44 20.84 -13.69
CA LEU A 98 23.18 19.58 -13.73
C LEU A 98 24.33 19.52 -12.72
N GLN A 99 25.04 20.63 -12.51
CA GLN A 99 26.07 20.72 -11.47
C GLN A 99 25.44 20.54 -10.08
N ASN A 100 24.32 21.22 -9.82
CA ASN A 100 23.56 21.06 -8.58
C ASN A 100 23.05 19.62 -8.39
N LEU A 101 22.67 18.94 -9.47
CA LEU A 101 22.26 17.54 -9.45
C LEU A 101 23.44 16.63 -9.10
N ALA A 102 24.60 16.83 -9.72
CA ALA A 102 25.81 16.05 -9.44
C ALA A 102 26.21 16.13 -7.96
N GLU A 103 26.15 17.32 -7.36
CA GLU A 103 26.42 17.51 -5.92
C GLU A 103 25.43 16.76 -5.01
N LYS A 104 24.19 16.57 -5.47
CA LYS A 104 23.11 15.94 -4.68
C LYS A 104 22.91 14.46 -5.01
N ALA A 105 23.51 13.96 -6.08
CA ALA A 105 23.26 12.61 -6.58
C ALA A 105 23.59 11.54 -5.54
N ASP A 106 24.72 11.67 -4.85
CA ASP A 106 25.11 10.75 -3.77
C ASP A 106 24.12 10.76 -2.61
N LYS A 107 23.59 11.93 -2.24
CA LYS A 107 22.56 12.03 -1.21
C LYS A 107 21.28 11.33 -1.66
N ALA A 108 20.84 11.56 -2.90
CA ALA A 108 19.66 10.90 -3.46
C ALA A 108 19.85 9.38 -3.51
N ARG A 109 21.03 8.90 -3.93
CA ARG A 109 21.37 7.47 -3.96
C ARG A 109 21.32 6.84 -2.57
N ARG A 110 22.00 7.44 -1.59
CA ARG A 110 21.93 7.01 -0.18
C ARG A 110 20.51 6.98 0.37
N LEU A 111 19.72 8.02 0.10
CA LEU A 111 18.32 8.06 0.50
C LEU A 111 17.52 6.94 -0.17
N CYS A 112 17.74 6.67 -1.46
CA CYS A 112 17.10 5.57 -2.17
C CYS A 112 17.42 4.22 -1.53
N ASP A 113 18.67 3.99 -1.17
CA ASP A 113 19.14 2.75 -0.55
C ASP A 113 18.61 2.58 0.88
N GLU A 114 18.65 3.64 1.72
CA GLU A 114 18.12 3.64 3.09
C GLU A 114 16.61 3.34 3.13
N VAL A 115 15.92 3.90 2.14
CA VAL A 115 14.49 3.76 1.94
C VAL A 115 14.15 2.32 1.50
N VAL A 116 15.04 1.62 0.82
CA VAL A 116 14.86 0.18 0.50
C VAL A 116 15.14 -0.71 1.73
N GLY A 117 15.93 -0.24 2.71
CA GLY A 117 16.46 -1.09 3.78
C GLY A 117 15.62 -1.28 5.05
N THR A 118 15.07 -0.23 5.67
CA THR A 118 14.44 -0.40 7.02
C THR A 118 13.49 0.73 7.42
N ARG A 119 13.84 1.97 7.07
CA ARG A 119 13.08 3.17 7.47
C ARG A 119 11.71 3.27 6.79
N ARG A 120 11.54 2.67 5.60
CA ARG A 120 10.24 2.61 4.91
C ARG A 120 9.22 1.74 5.59
N LEU A 121 9.65 0.62 6.18
CA LEU A 121 8.74 -0.17 7.00
C LEU A 121 8.28 0.71 8.15
N SER A 122 9.19 1.29 8.93
CA SER A 122 8.82 2.14 10.07
C SER A 122 7.94 3.33 9.69
N ILE A 123 8.18 4.00 8.55
CA ILE A 123 7.31 5.11 8.10
C ILE A 123 5.95 4.59 7.63
N ALA A 124 5.90 3.52 6.83
CA ALA A 124 4.64 2.93 6.40
C ALA A 124 3.81 2.48 7.61
N LEU A 125 4.47 1.89 8.59
CA LEU A 125 3.89 1.46 9.86
C LEU A 125 3.34 2.64 10.66
N ASN A 126 4.11 3.71 10.85
CA ASN A 126 3.63 4.92 11.53
C ASN A 126 2.46 5.60 10.78
N VAL A 127 2.44 5.55 9.45
CA VAL A 127 1.33 6.09 8.64
C VAL A 127 0.06 5.25 8.82
N LEU A 128 0.19 3.92 8.91
CA LEU A 128 -0.94 3.05 9.22
C LEU A 128 -1.47 3.30 10.66
N GLU A 129 -0.58 3.53 11.62
CA GLU A 129 -0.95 3.88 13.01
C GLU A 129 -1.71 5.22 13.06
N GLN A 130 -1.20 6.26 12.39
CA GLN A 130 -1.83 7.57 12.37
C GLN A 130 -3.20 7.56 11.67
N ALA A 131 -3.36 6.77 10.61
CA ALA A 131 -4.64 6.60 9.91
C ALA A 131 -5.69 5.97 10.85
N GLN A 132 -5.30 4.98 11.66
CA GLN A 132 -6.18 4.34 12.65
C GLN A 132 -6.52 5.28 13.81
N GLU A 133 -5.56 6.04 14.34
CA GLU A 133 -5.81 7.07 15.36
C GLU A 133 -6.77 8.15 14.86
N SER A 134 -6.78 8.40 13.56
CA SER A 134 -7.68 9.35 12.90
C SER A 134 -9.03 8.73 12.51
N GLY A 135 -9.26 7.44 12.81
CA GLY A 135 -10.51 6.73 12.53
C GLY A 135 -10.72 6.28 11.09
N TRP A 136 -9.65 6.17 10.28
CA TRP A 136 -9.74 5.76 8.88
C TRP A 136 -9.75 4.23 8.76
N SER A 137 -10.75 3.69 8.08
CA SER A 137 -10.82 2.27 7.70
C SER A 137 -10.01 2.01 6.42
N PHE A 138 -9.33 0.85 6.34
CA PHE A 138 -8.68 0.42 5.10
C PHE A 138 -9.71 -0.29 4.22
N GLU A 139 -10.17 0.37 3.15
CA GLU A 139 -11.19 -0.16 2.25
C GLU A 139 -10.63 -0.63 0.89
N GLY A 140 -11.40 -1.48 0.22
CA GLY A 140 -11.18 -1.93 -1.16
C GLY A 140 -9.80 -2.53 -1.42
N SER A 141 -9.17 -2.09 -2.51
CA SER A 141 -7.90 -2.64 -3.00
C SER A 141 -6.73 -2.57 -2.01
N THR A 142 -6.74 -1.61 -1.07
CA THR A 142 -5.70 -1.52 -0.03
C THR A 142 -5.80 -2.67 0.96
N ARG A 143 -7.02 -3.03 1.38
CA ARG A 143 -7.27 -4.16 2.27
C ARG A 143 -6.87 -5.49 1.64
N GLU A 144 -7.22 -5.68 0.37
CA GLU A 144 -6.87 -6.90 -0.39
C GLU A 144 -5.36 -7.08 -0.51
N ARG A 145 -4.61 -6.00 -0.76
CA ARG A 145 -3.15 -6.05 -0.86
C ARG A 145 -2.49 -6.36 0.49
N LEU A 146 -3.03 -5.86 1.59
CA LEU A 146 -2.57 -6.22 2.94
C LEU A 146 -2.84 -7.71 3.25
N LEU A 147 -4.02 -8.22 2.88
CA LEU A 147 -4.35 -9.66 3.02
C LEU A 147 -3.45 -10.56 2.16
N ALA A 148 -3.07 -10.13 0.96
CA ALA A 148 -2.14 -10.87 0.11
C ALA A 148 -0.74 -11.00 0.75
N LEU A 149 -0.27 -9.94 1.40
CA LEU A 149 1.01 -9.96 2.14
C LEU A 149 0.97 -10.90 3.34
N LEU A 150 -0.15 -10.99 4.07
CA LEU A 150 -0.36 -11.99 5.12
C LEU A 150 -0.20 -13.41 4.62
N ARG A 151 -0.95 -13.74 3.55
CA ARG A 151 -0.99 -15.08 3.00
C ARG A 151 0.41 -15.52 2.57
N PHE A 152 1.15 -14.62 1.93
CA PHE A 152 2.54 -14.83 1.56
C PHE A 152 3.44 -15.11 2.79
N ALA A 153 3.33 -14.30 3.86
CA ALA A 153 4.14 -14.48 5.07
C ALA A 153 3.85 -15.80 5.79
N SER A 154 2.58 -16.21 5.86
CA SER A 154 2.15 -17.48 6.47
C SER A 154 2.60 -18.70 5.65
N GLN A 155 2.52 -18.63 4.32
CA GLN A 155 2.96 -19.71 3.43
C GLN A 155 4.48 -19.97 3.50
N ARG A 156 5.25 -18.95 3.85
CA ARG A 156 6.71 -19.01 3.97
C ARG A 156 7.20 -19.41 5.37
N GLU A 157 6.28 -19.73 6.30
CA GLU A 157 6.56 -20.07 7.70
C GLU A 157 7.33 -18.97 8.47
N LEU A 158 7.32 -17.73 7.96
CA LEU A 158 7.93 -16.57 8.62
C LEU A 158 7.16 -16.15 9.87
N VAL A 159 5.90 -16.61 9.98
CA VAL A 159 5.05 -16.56 11.15
C VAL A 159 4.38 -17.93 11.29
N PRO A 160 4.38 -18.56 12.48
CA PRO A 160 3.65 -19.81 12.69
C PRO A 160 2.18 -19.68 12.29
N ARG A 161 1.60 -20.70 11.66
CA ARG A 161 0.18 -20.68 11.27
C ARG A 161 -0.70 -20.38 12.49
N GLY A 162 -1.58 -19.38 12.37
CA GLY A 162 -2.43 -18.91 13.46
C GLY A 162 -1.80 -17.89 14.41
N GLN A 163 -0.54 -17.51 14.23
CA GLN A 163 0.01 -16.40 15.01
C GLN A 163 -0.24 -15.04 14.32
N PRO A 164 -0.61 -13.99 15.08
CA PRO A 164 -0.66 -12.64 14.57
C PRO A 164 0.72 -12.21 14.05
N LEU A 165 0.80 -11.78 12.79
CA LEU A 165 1.96 -11.04 12.32
C LEU A 165 1.90 -9.64 12.91
N ARG A 166 2.65 -9.40 13.98
CA ARG A 166 2.80 -8.07 14.57
C ARG A 166 3.70 -7.22 13.67
N LEU A 167 3.09 -6.24 13.04
CA LEU A 167 3.78 -5.26 12.22
C LEU A 167 4.27 -4.08 13.06
N THR A 168 3.52 -3.69 14.11
CA THR A 168 3.95 -2.76 15.18
C THR A 168 3.42 -3.17 16.56
N GLN A 169 3.61 -2.32 17.58
CA GLN A 169 2.95 -2.48 18.89
C GLN A 169 1.41 -2.34 18.78
N SER A 170 0.94 -1.52 17.84
CA SER A 170 -0.48 -1.19 17.63
C SER A 170 -1.11 -1.94 16.45
N PHE A 171 -0.29 -2.51 15.56
CA PHE A 171 -0.75 -3.17 14.34
C PHE A 171 -0.40 -4.65 14.34
N GLN A 172 -1.45 -5.49 14.38
CA GLN A 172 -1.34 -6.93 14.21
C GLN A 172 -2.20 -7.39 13.05
N LEU A 173 -1.63 -8.27 12.25
CA LEU A 173 -2.24 -8.82 11.07
C LEU A 173 -2.55 -10.29 11.42
N VAL A 174 -3.82 -10.59 11.72
CA VAL A 174 -4.22 -11.93 12.22
C VAL A 174 -4.84 -12.72 11.09
N THR A 175 -4.34 -13.93 10.84
CA THR A 175 -5.09 -14.96 10.11
C THR A 175 -5.91 -15.74 11.12
N THR A 176 -7.23 -15.67 11.04
CA THR A 176 -8.10 -16.29 12.04
C THR A 176 -8.07 -17.82 11.94
N THR A 177 -7.51 -18.49 12.95
CA THR A 177 -7.73 -19.94 13.14
C THR A 177 -8.93 -20.17 14.05
N VAL A 178 -9.42 -21.43 14.09
CA VAL A 178 -10.43 -21.87 15.05
C VAL A 178 -9.99 -21.59 16.50
N GLU A 179 -8.71 -21.80 16.82
CA GLU A 179 -8.16 -21.54 18.16
C GLU A 179 -8.17 -20.05 18.52
N ASP A 180 -7.84 -19.17 17.57
CA ASP A 180 -7.87 -17.71 17.78
C ASP A 180 -9.31 -17.20 17.94
N ALA A 181 -10.24 -17.70 17.14
CA ALA A 181 -11.66 -17.37 17.24
C ALA A 181 -12.20 -17.76 18.63
N MET A 182 -11.84 -18.94 19.15
CA MET A 182 -12.22 -19.35 20.51
C MET A 182 -11.64 -18.40 21.57
N ARG A 183 -10.40 -17.91 21.43
CA ARG A 183 -9.81 -16.93 22.37
C ARG A 183 -10.52 -15.57 22.36
N TRP A 184 -11.17 -15.19 21.26
CA TRP A 184 -11.98 -13.98 21.16
C TRP A 184 -13.41 -14.15 21.70
N GLY A 185 -13.74 -15.33 22.23
CA GLY A 185 -15.08 -15.63 22.70
C GLY A 185 -16.06 -15.99 21.58
N ALA A 186 -15.56 -16.21 20.35
CA ALA A 186 -16.38 -16.80 19.29
C ALA A 186 -16.73 -18.22 19.70
N THR A 187 -17.98 -18.59 19.47
CA THR A 187 -18.49 -19.92 19.84
C THR A 187 -19.15 -20.62 18.66
N HIS A 188 -19.54 -19.88 17.61
CA HIS A 188 -20.32 -20.42 16.49
C HIS A 188 -19.94 -19.83 15.11
N TRP A 189 -20.26 -20.58 14.04
CA TRP A 189 -20.07 -20.24 12.62
C TRP A 189 -21.39 -20.40 11.84
N SER A 190 -21.62 -19.57 10.81
CA SER A 190 -22.75 -19.75 9.88
C SER A 190 -22.29 -19.54 8.43
N ILE A 191 -22.57 -20.49 7.53
CA ILE A 191 -22.37 -20.29 6.08
C ILE A 191 -23.31 -21.10 5.19
N PRO A 192 -24.15 -20.47 4.35
CA PRO A 192 -24.59 -21.07 3.11
C PRO A 192 -23.85 -20.46 1.90
N PRO A 193 -23.40 -21.27 0.92
CA PRO A 193 -23.07 -20.76 -0.41
C PRO A 193 -24.36 -20.29 -1.09
N ARG A 194 -24.38 -19.08 -1.68
CA ARG A 194 -25.59 -18.58 -2.36
C ARG A 194 -25.75 -19.18 -3.74
N GLU A 195 -24.64 -19.57 -4.38
CA GLU A 195 -24.65 -20.24 -5.69
C GLU A 195 -23.63 -21.39 -5.78
N PRO A 196 -23.85 -22.39 -6.65
CA PRO A 196 -22.87 -23.43 -6.93
C PRO A 196 -21.54 -22.84 -7.42
N GLY A 197 -20.48 -22.98 -6.60
CA GLY A 197 -19.14 -22.49 -6.93
C GLY A 197 -18.74 -21.19 -6.22
N GLU A 198 -19.63 -20.55 -5.46
CA GLU A 198 -19.25 -19.42 -4.62
C GLU A 198 -18.47 -19.86 -3.37
N PRO A 199 -17.43 -19.11 -2.97
CA PRO A 199 -16.74 -19.35 -1.72
C PRO A 199 -17.69 -19.03 -0.55
N ALA A 200 -17.73 -19.96 0.40
CA ALA A 200 -18.55 -19.87 1.60
C ALA A 200 -18.19 -18.60 2.42
N LEU A 201 -19.17 -17.71 2.70
CA LEU A 201 -18.98 -16.54 3.58
C LEU A 201 -18.99 -16.95 5.07
N VAL A 202 -17.83 -16.91 5.72
CA VAL A 202 -17.68 -17.20 7.15
C VAL A 202 -18.08 -15.98 8.00
N VAL A 203 -19.11 -16.14 8.84
CA VAL A 203 -19.43 -15.18 9.91
C VAL A 203 -19.18 -15.83 11.28
N LEU A 204 -18.36 -15.18 12.11
CA LEU A 204 -18.10 -15.60 13.48
C LEU A 204 -19.09 -14.95 14.42
N ALA A 205 -19.74 -15.76 15.26
CA ALA A 205 -20.68 -15.28 16.25
C ALA A 205 -20.22 -15.57 17.69
N ARG A 206 -20.50 -14.62 18.57
CA ARG A 206 -20.56 -14.84 20.02
C ARG A 206 -21.98 -15.22 20.40
N ALA A 207 -22.17 -16.35 21.06
CA ALA A 207 -23.44 -16.65 21.70
C ALA A 207 -23.49 -16.01 23.09
N GLU A 208 -24.58 -15.31 23.35
CA GLU A 208 -24.87 -14.73 24.65
C GLU A 208 -26.38 -14.69 24.89
N ARG A 209 -26.80 -14.26 26.07
CA ARG A 209 -28.21 -14.08 26.39
C ARG A 209 -28.56 -12.61 26.21
N GLY A 210 -29.53 -12.33 25.34
CA GLY A 210 -29.93 -10.97 24.99
C GLY A 210 -31.28 -10.93 24.30
N GLU A 211 -31.75 -9.73 24.01
CA GLU A 211 -32.96 -9.50 23.23
C GLU A 211 -32.62 -9.62 21.74
N CYS A 212 -33.34 -10.49 21.02
CA CYS A 212 -33.19 -10.60 19.57
C CYS A 212 -33.81 -9.38 18.89
N VAL A 213 -33.07 -8.68 18.03
CA VAL A 213 -33.59 -7.48 17.36
C VAL A 213 -34.73 -7.76 16.38
N GLU A 214 -34.80 -8.98 15.83
CA GLU A 214 -35.83 -9.34 14.86
C GLU A 214 -37.16 -9.74 15.51
N CYS A 215 -37.12 -10.42 16.67
CA CYS A 215 -38.33 -10.93 17.31
C CYS A 215 -38.61 -10.36 18.70
N GLY A 216 -37.72 -9.54 19.27
CA GLY A 216 -37.88 -8.91 20.59
C GLY A 216 -37.83 -9.88 21.78
N PHE A 217 -37.58 -11.17 21.56
CA PHE A 217 -37.52 -12.15 22.65
C PHE A 217 -36.14 -12.18 23.30
N ILE A 218 -36.12 -12.19 24.63
CA ILE A 218 -34.90 -12.43 25.42
C ILE A 218 -34.58 -13.92 25.41
N GLN A 219 -33.55 -14.30 24.68
CA GLN A 219 -33.14 -15.69 24.49
C GLN A 219 -31.63 -15.77 24.20
N GLN A 220 -31.15 -16.94 23.79
CA GLN A 220 -29.81 -17.05 23.25
C GLN A 220 -29.74 -16.34 21.89
N VAL A 221 -28.86 -15.36 21.80
CA VAL A 221 -28.63 -14.54 20.61
C VAL A 221 -27.18 -14.67 20.16
N PHE A 222 -26.96 -14.41 18.89
CA PHE A 222 -25.68 -14.55 18.21
C PHE A 222 -25.27 -13.18 17.68
N GLN A 223 -24.16 -12.66 18.20
CA GLN A 223 -23.63 -11.36 17.81
C GLN A 223 -22.41 -11.53 16.91
N PRO A 224 -22.38 -10.92 15.70
CA PRO A 224 -21.22 -10.98 14.80
C PRO A 224 -19.98 -10.32 15.42
N ILE A 225 -18.87 -11.05 15.42
CA ILE A 225 -17.58 -10.53 15.89
C ILE A 225 -16.86 -9.91 14.68
N ASN A 226 -16.59 -8.60 14.73
CA ASN A 226 -15.87 -7.78 13.73
C ASN A 226 -16.69 -7.10 12.61
N GLN A 227 -17.99 -6.82 12.79
CA GLN A 227 -18.65 -5.79 11.97
C GLN A 227 -18.48 -4.42 12.64
N GLU A 228 -17.89 -3.44 11.93
CA GLU A 228 -17.86 -2.05 12.39
C GLU A 228 -19.30 -1.56 12.59
N GLY A 229 -19.62 -1.10 13.81
CA GLY A 229 -20.98 -0.79 14.24
C GLY A 229 -21.62 -1.84 15.16
N GLY A 230 -21.04 -3.05 15.24
CA GLY A 230 -21.58 -4.16 16.01
C GLY A 230 -22.89 -4.65 15.41
N GLY A 231 -22.88 -5.73 14.65
CA GLY A 231 -24.13 -6.30 14.13
C GLY A 231 -25.10 -6.57 15.28
N ASP A 232 -26.38 -6.27 15.04
CA ASP A 232 -27.41 -6.43 16.05
C ASP A 232 -27.56 -7.91 16.48
N PRO A 233 -27.79 -8.18 17.78
CA PRO A 233 -27.95 -9.55 18.28
C PRO A 233 -29.21 -10.20 17.72
N ILE A 234 -29.06 -11.36 17.08
CA ILE A 234 -30.16 -12.11 16.46
C ILE A 234 -30.20 -13.53 17.01
N CYS A 235 -31.39 -14.08 17.28
CA CYS A 235 -31.53 -15.45 17.77
C CYS A 235 -31.41 -16.49 16.64
N GLY A 236 -31.15 -17.75 17.03
CA GLY A 236 -31.00 -18.85 16.08
C GLY A 236 -32.20 -19.01 15.15
N VAL A 237 -33.42 -18.96 15.69
CA VAL A 237 -34.66 -19.09 14.89
C VAL A 237 -34.78 -17.99 13.83
N CYS A 238 -34.44 -16.75 14.19
CA CYS A 238 -34.50 -15.63 13.25
C CYS A 238 -33.38 -15.73 12.20
N LEU A 239 -32.20 -16.23 12.56
CA LEU A 239 -31.14 -16.54 11.59
C LEU A 239 -31.59 -17.59 10.57
N SER A 240 -32.19 -18.70 11.00
CA SER A 240 -32.67 -19.75 10.10
C SER A 240 -33.72 -19.22 9.11
N ASN A 241 -34.58 -18.30 9.56
CA ASN A 241 -35.59 -17.65 8.71
C ASN A 241 -35.00 -16.69 7.68
N LEU A 242 -33.75 -16.24 7.85
CA LEU A 242 -33.03 -15.40 6.87
C LEU A 242 -32.27 -16.23 5.82
N ASP A 243 -32.56 -17.54 5.73
CA ASP A 243 -31.81 -18.53 4.96
C ASP A 243 -30.35 -18.70 5.42
N TRP A 244 -30.03 -18.31 6.66
CA TRP A 244 -28.73 -18.60 7.25
C TRP A 244 -28.75 -19.99 7.87
N MET A 245 -27.63 -20.71 7.80
CA MET A 245 -27.51 -21.94 8.58
C MET A 245 -27.52 -21.61 10.07
N ASP A 246 -28.10 -22.53 10.85
CA ASP A 246 -27.99 -22.49 12.30
C ASP A 246 -26.52 -22.37 12.70
N PRO A 247 -26.18 -21.47 13.64
CA PRO A 247 -24.81 -21.34 14.10
C PRO A 247 -24.31 -22.67 14.66
N VAL A 248 -23.27 -23.23 14.04
CA VAL A 248 -22.67 -24.50 14.47
C VAL A 248 -21.45 -24.24 15.35
N PRO A 249 -21.20 -25.07 16.38
CA PRO A 249 -20.03 -24.93 17.22
C PRO A 249 -18.72 -25.00 16.42
N LEU A 250 -17.73 -24.22 16.83
CA LEU A 250 -16.41 -24.10 16.19
C LEU A 250 -15.71 -25.44 15.89
N GLY A 251 -15.97 -26.50 16.68
CA GLY A 251 -15.37 -27.82 16.54
C GLY A 251 -16.14 -28.81 15.65
N ASP A 252 -17.39 -28.49 15.28
CA ASP A 252 -18.31 -29.45 14.66
C ASP A 252 -18.39 -29.29 13.12
N LEU A 253 -17.65 -28.33 12.56
CA LEU A 253 -17.57 -28.16 11.11
C LEU A 253 -16.49 -29.06 10.50
N PRO A 254 -16.77 -29.77 9.39
CA PRO A 254 -15.71 -30.31 8.55
C PRO A 254 -14.91 -29.12 8.04
N THR A 255 -13.64 -29.01 8.44
CA THR A 255 -12.73 -27.96 7.94
C THR A 255 -12.77 -27.96 6.42
N HIS A 256 -13.35 -26.92 5.82
CA HIS A 256 -13.38 -26.74 4.37
C HIS A 256 -11.97 -26.43 3.87
N VAL A 257 -11.13 -27.45 3.80
CA VAL A 257 -9.98 -27.49 2.91
C VAL A 257 -10.50 -28.01 1.58
N THR A 258 -10.97 -27.13 0.70
CA THR A 258 -11.12 -27.48 -0.70
C THR A 258 -9.77 -27.28 -1.38
N GLN A 259 -9.04 -28.38 -1.55
CA GLN A 259 -7.99 -28.43 -2.58
C GLN A 259 -8.67 -28.48 -3.95
N ALA A 260 -8.38 -27.47 -4.77
CA ALA A 260 -8.34 -27.56 -6.22
C ALA A 260 -7.29 -26.55 -6.72
#